data_AF-A0A849HUH6-F1
#
_entry.id   AF-A0A849HUH6-F1
#
_cell.length_a   1.000
_cell.length_b   1.000
_cell.length_c   1.000
_cell.angle_alpha   90.00
_cell.angle_beta   90.00
_cell.angle_gamma   90.00
#
_symmetry.space_group_name_H-M   'P 1'
#
loop_
_entity.id
_entity.type
_entity.pdbx_description
1 polymer ?
#
loop_
_entity_poly.entity_id
_entity_poly.type
_entity_poly.pdbx_seq_one_letter_code
_entity_poly.pdbx_strand_id
1 'polypeptide(L)'
;MSIQPDLFGDYDRAQEQAQRWRQPATCPACGTQEPSGYLLRQNHGADPDQPGICGFPPGEHPNYAAMCVAQYLVRNHIIHATRTGNAEQLTRDKTRGRQLGLDVDAIEATAREETRKKNKGPTRHH
;
A
#
# COMPACT_ATOMS: atom_id res chain seq x y z
N MET A 1 -38.22 -20.75 -16.91
CA MET A 1 -36.75 -20.67 -16.98
C MET A 1 -36.20 -21.94 -16.35
N SER A 2 -35.63 -22.84 -17.15
CA SER A 2 -34.99 -24.07 -16.68
C SER A 2 -33.59 -23.74 -16.17
N ILE A 3 -33.38 -23.81 -14.85
CA ILE A 3 -32.05 -23.71 -14.25
C ILE A 3 -31.34 -25.02 -14.64
N GLN A 4 -30.28 -24.93 -15.45
CA GLN A 4 -29.43 -26.10 -15.68
C GLN A 4 -28.78 -26.46 -14.35
N PRO A 5 -28.89 -27.72 -13.88
CA PRO A 5 -28.19 -28.16 -12.69
C PRO A 5 -26.68 -27.98 -12.92
N ASP A 6 -26.00 -27.36 -11.95
CA ASP A 6 -24.56 -27.15 -11.97
C ASP A 6 -23.83 -28.49 -11.86
N LEU A 7 -23.65 -29.15 -13.00
CA LEU A 7 -23.13 -30.53 -13.09
C LEU A 7 -21.69 -30.67 -12.59
N PHE A 8 -20.97 -29.56 -12.42
CA PHE A 8 -19.56 -29.52 -12.05
C PHE A 8 -19.26 -28.64 -10.82
N GLY A 9 -20.27 -28.03 -10.18
CA GLY A 9 -20.06 -27.15 -9.04
C GLY A 9 -19.34 -25.84 -9.40
N ASP A 10 -19.37 -25.43 -10.66
CA ASP A 10 -18.68 -24.22 -11.14
C ASP A 10 -19.41 -22.94 -10.69
N TYR A 11 -20.74 -22.98 -10.58
CA TYR A 11 -21.56 -21.89 -10.06
C TYR A 11 -21.32 -21.71 -8.56
N ASP A 12 -21.29 -22.80 -7.81
CA ASP A 12 -21.03 -22.76 -6.37
C ASP A 12 -19.62 -22.23 -6.07
N ARG A 13 -18.60 -22.70 -6.81
CA ARG A 13 -17.23 -22.17 -6.71
C ARG A 13 -17.13 -20.70 -7.11
N ALA A 14 -17.90 -20.25 -8.11
CA ALA A 14 -17.95 -18.84 -8.49
C ALA A 14 -18.65 -17.97 -7.43
N GLN A 15 -19.71 -18.48 -6.79
CA GLN A 15 -20.41 -17.83 -5.68
C GLN A 15 -19.50 -17.67 -4.46
N GLU A 16 -18.80 -18.73 -4.05
CA GLU A 16 -17.84 -18.71 -2.95
C GLU A 16 -16.71 -17.72 -3.20
N GLN A 17 -16.13 -17.74 -4.41
CA GLN A 17 -15.12 -16.76 -4.80
C GLN A 17 -15.68 -15.34 -4.82
N ALA A 18 -16.92 -15.11 -5.25
CA ALA A 18 -17.52 -13.78 -5.23
C ALA A 18 -17.79 -13.31 -3.78
N GLN A 19 -18.17 -14.23 -2.90
CA GLN A 19 -18.48 -13.92 -1.51
C GLN A 19 -17.24 -13.46 -0.75
N ARG A 20 -16.07 -14.08 -0.94
CA ARG A 20 -14.82 -13.65 -0.29
C ARG A 20 -14.45 -12.19 -0.60
N TRP A 21 -14.72 -11.73 -1.83
CA TRP A 21 -14.42 -10.35 -2.25
C TRP A 21 -15.35 -9.33 -1.59
N ARG A 22 -16.50 -9.77 -1.07
CA ARG A 22 -17.49 -8.92 -0.39
C ARG A 22 -17.28 -8.88 1.13
N GLN A 23 -16.56 -9.85 1.70
CA GLN A 23 -16.33 -9.90 3.14
C GLN A 23 -15.24 -8.90 3.56
N PRO A 24 -15.33 -8.33 4.77
CA PRO A 24 -14.25 -7.53 5.35
C PRO A 24 -12.95 -8.34 5.42
N ALA A 25 -11.83 -7.68 5.14
CA ALA A 25 -10.53 -8.32 5.13
C ALA A 25 -9.45 -7.37 5.70
N THR A 26 -8.41 -7.94 6.29
CA THR A 26 -7.35 -7.16 6.95
C THR A 26 -6.06 -7.25 6.15
N CYS A 27 -5.42 -6.10 5.94
CA CYS A 27 -4.14 -6.05 5.25
C CYS A 27 -3.04 -6.72 6.08
N PRO A 28 -2.30 -7.71 5.52
CA PRO A 28 -1.24 -8.40 6.25
C PRO A 28 0.00 -7.53 6.52
N ALA A 29 0.20 -6.43 5.78
CA ALA A 29 1.36 -5.56 5.95
C ALA A 29 1.13 -4.40 6.92
N CYS A 30 -0.05 -3.78 6.89
CA CYS A 30 -0.34 -2.59 7.70
C CYS A 30 -1.45 -2.78 8.75
N GLY A 31 -2.11 -3.93 8.79
CA GLY A 31 -3.18 -4.24 9.74
C GLY A 31 -4.48 -3.45 9.53
N THR A 32 -4.58 -2.62 8.49
CA THR A 32 -5.82 -1.90 8.17
C THR A 32 -6.91 -2.89 7.76
N GLN A 33 -8.09 -2.78 8.37
CA GLN A 33 -9.27 -3.50 7.95
C GLN A 33 -10.00 -2.72 6.86
N GLU A 34 -10.30 -3.40 5.77
CA GLU A 34 -11.14 -2.89 4.68
C GLU A 34 -12.51 -3.58 4.73
N PRO A 35 -13.60 -2.89 4.35
CA PRO A 35 -14.94 -3.45 4.46
C PRO A 35 -15.22 -4.51 3.40
N SER A 36 -14.35 -4.67 2.40
CA SER A 36 -14.41 -5.74 1.42
C SER A 36 -13.03 -6.17 0.95
N GLY A 37 -12.89 -7.45 0.61
CA GLY A 37 -11.69 -7.99 -0.03
C GLY A 37 -11.35 -7.29 -1.35
N TYR A 38 -12.35 -6.77 -2.06
CA TYR A 38 -12.12 -5.95 -3.26
C TYR A 38 -11.34 -4.68 -2.93
N LEU A 39 -11.76 -3.94 -1.90
CA LEU A 39 -11.05 -2.73 -1.46
C LEU A 39 -9.69 -3.07 -0.87
N LEU A 40 -9.55 -4.22 -0.21
CA LEU A 40 -8.24 -4.70 0.24
C LEU A 40 -7.26 -4.84 -0.94
N ARG A 41 -7.67 -5.52 -2.01
CA ARG A 41 -6.81 -5.69 -3.19
C ARG A 41 -6.50 -4.37 -3.87
N GLN A 42 -7.48 -3.49 -4.02
CA GLN A 42 -7.28 -2.21 -4.71
C GLN A 42 -6.40 -1.25 -3.90
N ASN A 43 -6.67 -1.11 -2.61
CA ASN A 43 -5.98 -0.11 -1.78
C ASN A 43 -4.62 -0.59 -1.28
N HIS A 44 -4.48 -1.89 -0.99
CA HIS A 44 -3.30 -2.45 -0.34
C HIS A 44 -2.53 -3.42 -1.21
N GLY A 45 -3.09 -3.86 -2.33
CA GLY A 45 -2.51 -4.89 -3.19
C GLY A 45 -2.60 -6.30 -2.59
N ALA A 46 -3.24 -6.48 -1.44
CA ALA A 46 -3.34 -7.78 -0.79
C ALA A 46 -4.59 -8.53 -1.26
N ASP A 47 -4.44 -9.83 -1.49
CA ASP A 47 -5.57 -10.70 -1.80
C ASP A 47 -6.16 -11.27 -0.51
N PRO A 48 -7.50 -11.35 -0.40
CA PRO A 48 -8.14 -12.09 0.69
C PRO A 48 -7.60 -13.52 0.72
N ASP A 49 -7.22 -13.98 1.91
CA ASP A 49 -6.76 -15.35 2.19
C ASP A 49 -5.43 -15.76 1.54
N GLN A 50 -4.71 -14.83 0.91
CA GLN A 50 -3.36 -15.10 0.39
C GLN A 50 -2.32 -14.23 1.11
N PRO A 51 -1.25 -14.83 1.64
CA PRO A 51 -0.15 -14.05 2.17
C PRO A 51 0.59 -13.36 1.02
N GLY A 52 0.81 -12.05 1.15
CA GLY A 52 1.60 -11.30 0.17
C GLY A 52 0.97 -10.00 -0.29
N ILE A 53 1.69 -9.31 -1.16
CA ILE A 53 1.30 -8.03 -1.75
C ILE A 53 1.50 -8.13 -3.26
N CYS A 54 0.45 -7.86 -4.03
CA CYS A 54 0.40 -7.89 -5.49
C CYS A 54 0.88 -9.21 -6.10
N GLY A 55 0.60 -10.33 -5.43
CA GLY A 55 1.02 -11.67 -5.86
C GLY A 55 2.47 -12.03 -5.50
N PHE A 56 3.20 -11.16 -4.80
CA PHE A 56 4.53 -11.45 -4.27
C PHE A 56 4.44 -11.90 -2.81
N PRO A 57 5.30 -12.83 -2.36
CA PRO A 57 5.40 -13.19 -0.95
C PRO A 57 5.68 -11.97 -0.05
N PRO A 58 5.33 -12.02 1.24
CA PRO A 58 5.59 -10.94 2.18
C PRO A 58 7.08 -10.52 2.18
N GLY A 59 7.34 -9.24 1.94
CA GLY A 59 8.70 -8.69 1.94
C GLY A 59 9.47 -8.82 0.63
N GLU A 60 8.94 -9.55 -0.35
CA GLU A 60 9.65 -9.85 -1.61
C GLU A 60 9.24 -8.96 -2.78
N HIS A 61 8.31 -8.02 -2.58
CA HIS A 61 7.87 -7.16 -3.67
C HIS A 61 9.03 -6.25 -4.12
N PRO A 62 9.42 -6.22 -5.41
CA PRO A 62 10.61 -5.51 -5.87
C PRO A 62 10.56 -3.99 -5.64
N ASN A 63 9.36 -3.40 -5.73
CA ASN A 63 9.14 -1.96 -5.52
C ASN A 63 8.69 -1.60 -4.09
N TYR A 64 7.78 -2.38 -3.50
CA TYR A 64 7.16 -2.05 -2.23
C TYR A 64 7.90 -2.66 -1.03
N ALA A 65 8.82 -3.60 -1.26
CA ALA A 65 9.48 -4.37 -0.22
C ALA A 65 8.44 -4.99 0.75
N ALA A 66 8.56 -4.70 2.05
CA ALA A 66 7.63 -5.16 3.07
C ALA A 66 6.36 -4.29 3.22
N MET A 67 6.20 -3.23 2.44
CA MET A 67 5.03 -2.33 2.52
C MET A 67 3.86 -2.84 1.66
N CYS A 68 2.64 -2.52 2.07
CA CYS A 68 1.50 -2.55 1.14
C CYS A 68 1.53 -1.36 0.15
N VAL A 69 0.66 -1.42 -0.86
CA VAL A 69 0.52 -0.34 -1.86
C VAL A 69 0.25 1.02 -1.20
N ALA A 70 -0.71 1.09 -0.27
CA ALA A 70 -1.04 2.35 0.42
C ALA A 70 0.15 2.93 1.20
N GLN A 71 0.87 2.09 1.95
CA GLN A 71 2.07 2.50 2.70
C GLN A 71 3.15 3.05 1.76
N TYR A 72 3.42 2.34 0.65
CA TYR A 72 4.41 2.76 -0.33
C TYR A 72 4.07 4.13 -0.96
N LEU A 73 2.81 4.32 -1.35
CA LEU A 73 2.36 5.59 -1.94
C LEU A 73 2.48 6.75 -0.95
N VAL A 74 2.02 6.56 0.29
CA VAL A 74 2.08 7.60 1.32
C VAL A 74 3.52 7.95 1.68
N ARG A 75 4.41 6.96 1.82
CA ARG A 75 5.85 7.19 1.98
C ARG A 75 6.40 8.08 0.87
N ASN A 76 6.08 7.78 -0.38
CA ASN A 76 6.57 8.55 -1.53
C ASN A 76 5.98 9.97 -1.57
N HIS A 77 4.71 10.15 -1.19
CA HIS A 77 4.12 11.47 -1.09
C HIS A 77 4.78 12.31 0.01
N ILE A 78 5.10 11.74 1.18
CA ILE A 78 5.87 12.43 2.24
C ILE A 78 7.23 12.88 1.69
N ILE A 79 7.97 11.98 1.02
CA ILE A 79 9.27 12.31 0.41
C ILE A 79 9.13 13.46 -0.60
N HIS A 80 8.13 13.39 -1.48
CA HIS A 80 7.88 14.40 -2.50
C HIS A 80 7.50 15.76 -1.90
N ALA A 81 6.55 15.78 -0.97
CA ALA A 81 6.10 16.99 -0.29
C ALA A 81 7.24 17.64 0.52
N THR A 82 8.09 16.83 1.14
CA THR A 82 9.30 17.30 1.83
C THR A 82 10.26 17.99 0.87
N ARG A 83 10.51 17.39 -0.30
CA ARG A 83 11.43 17.93 -1.32
C ARG A 83 10.91 19.22 -1.97
N THR A 84 9.59 19.33 -2.14
CA THR A 84 8.94 20.48 -2.79
C THR A 84 8.52 21.57 -1.82
N GLY A 85 8.64 21.35 -0.51
CA GLY A 85 8.21 22.30 0.52
C GLY A 85 6.69 22.44 0.64
N ASN A 86 5.90 21.48 0.14
CA ASN A 86 4.45 21.52 0.22
C ASN A 86 3.95 21.10 1.62
N ALA A 87 3.84 22.08 2.52
CA ALA A 87 3.52 21.85 3.93
C ALA A 87 2.11 21.26 4.16
N GLU A 88 1.12 21.66 3.35
CA GLU A 88 -0.25 21.18 3.49
C GLU A 88 -0.34 19.69 3.12
N GLN A 89 0.24 19.32 1.97
CA GLN A 89 0.33 17.93 1.55
C GLN A 89 1.11 17.09 2.57
N LEU A 90 2.26 17.59 3.03
CA LEU A 90 3.09 16.89 4.02
C LEU A 90 2.30 16.60 5.31
N THR A 91 1.50 17.54 5.79
CA THR A 91 0.68 17.37 7.00
C THR A 91 -0.36 16.26 6.83
N ARG A 92 -1.07 16.26 5.69
CA ARG A 92 -2.07 15.22 5.38
C ARG A 92 -1.43 13.85 5.25
N ASP A 93 -0.32 13.76 4.51
CA ASP A 93 0.35 12.49 4.24
C ASP A 93 1.04 11.93 5.50
N LYS A 94 1.61 12.77 6.37
CA LYS A 94 2.11 12.33 7.69
C LYS A 94 0.98 11.76 8.56
N THR A 95 -0.18 12.41 8.55
CA THR A 95 -1.34 11.92 9.30
C THR A 95 -1.77 10.56 8.79
N ARG A 96 -1.91 10.41 7.47
CA ARG A 96 -2.24 9.12 6.85
C ARG A 96 -1.17 8.06 7.08
N GLY A 97 0.11 8.43 7.02
CA GLY A 97 1.23 7.51 7.21
C GLY A 97 1.23 6.90 8.60
N ARG A 98 0.95 7.70 9.64
CA ARG A 98 0.81 7.21 11.02
C ARG A 98 -0.36 6.22 11.16
N GLN A 99 -1.49 6.49 10.52
CA GLN A 99 -2.63 5.56 10.51
C GLN A 99 -2.29 4.21 9.85
N LEU A 100 -1.37 4.21 8.89
CA LEU A 100 -0.88 3.02 8.21
C LEU A 100 0.33 2.38 8.90
N GLY A 101 0.71 2.84 10.10
CA GLY A 101 1.83 2.29 10.86
C GLY A 101 3.23 2.62 10.31
N LEU A 102 3.36 3.67 9.48
CA LEU A 102 4.67 4.12 9.00
C LEU A 102 5.41 4.94 10.06
N ASP A 103 6.74 4.78 10.10
CA ASP A 103 7.64 5.72 10.79
C ASP A 103 7.81 7.00 9.95
N VAL A 104 6.82 7.89 10.05
CA VAL A 104 6.77 9.11 9.24
C VAL A 104 7.91 10.08 9.55
N ASP A 105 8.41 10.08 10.79
CA ASP A 105 9.43 11.03 11.21
C ASP A 105 10.81 10.56 10.69
N ALA A 106 11.08 9.25 10.67
CA ALA A 106 12.27 8.72 9.99
C ALA A 106 12.24 8.96 8.46
N ILE A 107 11.08 8.77 7.82
CA ILE A 107 10.90 9.03 6.39
C ILE A 107 11.17 10.50 6.06
N GLU A 108 10.58 11.44 6.82
CA GLU A 108 10.78 12.86 6.61
C GLU A 108 12.24 13.28 6.88
N ALA A 109 12.85 12.78 7.96
CA ALA A 109 14.25 13.07 8.28
C ALA A 109 15.19 12.65 7.15
N THR A 110 15.00 11.44 6.62
CA THR A 110 15.76 10.91 5.48
C THR A 110 15.58 11.80 4.25
N ALA A 111 14.34 12.15 3.90
CA ALA A 111 14.05 12.99 2.75
C ALA A 111 14.66 14.41 2.86
N ARG A 112 14.66 14.99 4.07
CA ARG A 112 15.30 16.29 4.34
C ARG A 112 16.82 16.21 4.18
N GLU A 113 17.45 15.15 4.69
CA GLU A 113 18.89 14.94 4.57
C GLU A 113 19.31 14.81 3.10
N GLU A 114 18.60 14.01 2.31
CA GLU A 114 18.84 13.86 0.87
C GLU A 114 18.71 15.19 0.12
N THR A 115 17.66 15.96 0.44
CA THR A 115 17.43 17.29 -0.16
C THR A 115 18.60 18.23 0.15
N ARG A 116 19.08 18.22 1.40
CA ARG A 116 20.24 19.02 1.82
C ARG A 116 21.53 18.60 1.11
N LYS A 117 21.78 17.30 0.94
CA LYS A 117 22.94 16.78 0.20
C LYS A 117 22.90 17.22 -1.27
N LYS A 118 21.74 17.14 -1.92
CA LYS A 118 21.56 17.58 -3.31
C LYS A 118 21.82 19.08 -3.50
N ASN A 119 21.44 19.90 -2.52
CA ASN A 119 21.65 21.34 -2.56
C ASN A 119 23.11 21.75 -2.28
N LYS A 120 23.90 20.90 -1.62
CA LYS A 120 25.35 21.08 -1.41
C LYS A 120 26.17 20.47 -2.57
N GLY A 121 25.78 20.73 -3.83
CA GLY A 121 26.47 20.20 -5.01
C GLY A 121 28.00 20.31 -4.92
N PRO A 122 28.77 19.43 -5.62
CA PRO A 122 30.19 19.23 -5.37
C PRO A 122 30.91 20.58 -5.35
N THR A 123 31.54 20.90 -4.22
CA THR A 123 32.45 22.04 -4.11
C THR A 123 33.50 21.89 -5.20
N ARG A 124 33.39 22.69 -6.25
CA ARG A 124 34.42 22.82 -7.27
C ARG A 124 35.64 23.43 -6.56
N HIS A 125 36.61 22.59 -6.23
CA HIS A 125 37.94 23.06 -5.90
C HIS A 125 38.54 23.59 -7.21
N HIS A 126 38.67 24.92 -7.27
CA HIS A 126 39.47 25.63 -8.27
C HIS A 126 40.94 25.52 -7.91
#